data_AF-A0A0K0DPW3-F1
#
_entry.id   AF-A0A0K0DPW3-F1
#
_cell.length_a   1.000
_cell.length_b   1.000
_cell.length_c   1.000
_cell.angle_alpha   90.00
_cell.angle_beta   90.00
_cell.angle_gamma   90.00
#
_symmetry.space_group_name_H-M   'P 1'
#
loop_
_entity.id
_entity.type
_entity.pdbx_description
1 polymer ?
#
loop_
_entity_poly.entity_id
_entity_poly.type
_entity_poly.pdbx_seq_one_letter_code
_entity_poly.pdbx_strand_id
1 'polypeptide(L)'
;LSLCLCGHIIFSLMKMMIQPEGKYPLHLAIEMHRLKIVRRMLKLGADASVKDINVFLLFLGLNVLHFCLPFFMLFPLFQLLWEFDECHGLINQTNNEGYAPVMLAIRAANPRCFATLLNFGAELSMRVQGRNPLFEAMQSKGKNAELVPIIEASPDLVKERDSSGNSALHVAMYKTPLMGLLFLKCKEVELNAKNNAGQTPLHIFTHKLRILLLFDFQGEIGLMITLLSYCCDIDAQDNDGNTALHIAVSKKNNEATRLLLCLGANPNLTNSNDETPRHLAARLKETTLLKSLIMCGALTCPPKKVGCVSGCVNEAMKGLFLVGYYSCCCIVSKCFKMFYDTLIARLDDLDSRCEKPSNMLNLLSLDGGGIRGLVILQILMAIEEEMKEPIFPYFDWVAGTSTGALIATALAQGKTLRDCQHIYLRFKDLIFDGWTRPYNSAVLEMFMKEAIGEKNLDDIKYPRLMISTVRADFFPVKLEFMRNYRLPLSEDENSALGFTDPSEIPTWKALRRTSAAPMFFSPVDDKYIDGGIIANNPTLDLLAETQLYNGINTYLV
;
A
#
# COMPACT_ATOMS: atom_id res chain seq x y z
N LEU A 1 0.70 57.24 18.10
CA LEU A 1 1.51 58.45 18.21
C LEU A 1 1.96 58.87 16.82
N SER A 2 1.43 60.00 16.37
CA SER A 2 1.89 60.80 15.25
C SER A 2 3.28 61.35 15.55
N LEU A 3 4.32 60.68 15.07
CA LEU A 3 5.65 61.24 14.99
C LEU A 3 6.09 61.11 13.54
N CYS A 4 6.28 62.26 12.90
CA CYS A 4 7.17 62.43 11.76
C CYS A 4 8.57 61.97 12.19
N LEU A 5 8.77 60.65 12.29
CA LEU A 5 10.10 60.08 12.24
C LEU A 5 10.61 60.38 10.84
N CYS A 6 11.56 61.32 10.76
CA CYS A 6 12.26 61.73 9.56
C CYS A 6 12.50 60.50 8.67
N GLY A 7 12.15 60.54 7.39
CA GLY A 7 12.21 59.35 6.50
C GLY A 7 13.55 58.59 6.56
N HIS A 8 14.64 59.31 6.87
CA HIS A 8 15.96 58.74 7.12
C HIS A 8 16.06 57.83 8.36
N ILE A 9 15.39 58.15 9.46
CA ILE A 9 15.42 57.33 10.69
C ILE A 9 14.65 56.02 10.46
N ILE A 10 13.49 56.09 9.79
CA ILE A 10 12.71 54.90 9.44
C ILE A 10 13.51 54.00 8.50
N PHE A 11 14.16 54.58 7.48
CA PHE A 11 14.99 53.82 6.54
C PHE A 11 16.21 53.17 7.22
N SER A 12 16.85 53.87 8.17
CA SER A 12 17.95 53.33 8.98
C SER A 12 17.47 52.17 9.87
N LEU A 13 16.32 52.32 10.53
CA LEU A 13 15.74 51.28 11.39
C LEU A 13 15.31 50.04 10.61
N MET A 14 14.86 50.19 9.36
CA MET A 14 14.48 49.07 8.49
C MET A 14 15.65 48.18 8.09
N LYS A 15 16.88 48.74 8.06
CA LYS A 15 18.12 47.99 7.77
C LYS A 15 18.79 47.43 9.03
N MET A 16 18.27 47.75 10.22
CA MET A 16 18.83 47.24 11.47
C MET A 16 18.30 45.85 11.78
N MET A 17 19.24 44.92 11.98
CA MET A 17 18.95 43.59 12.46
C MET A 17 18.61 43.64 13.96
N ILE A 18 17.53 42.95 14.34
CA ILE A 18 17.07 42.87 15.72
C ILE A 18 17.79 41.71 16.41
N GLN A 19 18.49 42.01 17.51
CA GLN A 19 19.17 41.02 18.37
C GLN A 19 18.31 40.73 19.61
N PRO A 20 18.24 39.49 20.12
CA PRO A 20 19.04 38.31 19.77
C PRO A 20 18.48 37.48 18.59
N GLU A 21 17.36 37.90 18.01
CA GLU A 21 16.60 37.10 17.05
C GLU A 21 17.20 37.06 15.63
N GLY A 22 18.16 37.91 15.28
CA GLY A 22 18.82 37.89 13.96
C GLY A 22 17.89 38.18 12.78
N LYS A 23 16.70 38.75 13.03
CA LYS A 23 15.65 39.05 12.05
C LYS A 23 15.65 40.54 11.69
N TYR A 24 15.13 40.85 10.51
CA TYR A 24 14.90 42.23 10.06
C TYR A 24 13.44 42.61 10.30
N PRO A 25 13.12 43.91 10.45
CA PRO A 25 11.74 44.38 10.68
C PRO A 25 10.73 43.88 9.64
N LEU A 26 11.18 43.68 8.39
CA LEU A 26 10.36 43.11 7.32
C LEU A 26 10.00 41.63 7.60
N HIS A 27 10.95 40.81 8.05
CA HIS A 27 10.70 39.41 8.44
C HIS A 27 9.71 39.30 9.60
N LEU A 28 9.82 40.16 10.61
CA LEU A 28 8.86 40.19 11.72
C LEU A 28 7.47 40.65 11.27
N ALA A 29 7.37 41.64 10.38
CA ALA A 29 6.09 42.09 9.86
C ALA A 29 5.35 40.99 9.08
N ILE A 30 6.11 40.13 8.40
CA ILE A 30 5.63 38.93 7.71
C ILE A 30 5.16 37.88 8.73
N GLU A 31 5.98 37.58 9.73
CA GLU A 31 5.67 36.64 10.82
C GLU A 31 4.38 37.00 11.56
N MET A 32 4.20 38.29 11.82
CA MET A 32 3.02 38.82 12.50
C MET A 32 1.80 38.97 11.57
N HIS A 33 1.90 38.52 10.31
CA HIS A 33 0.84 38.56 9.30
C HIS A 33 0.28 39.97 9.03
N ARG A 34 1.11 41.02 9.09
CA ARG A 34 0.68 42.42 8.96
C ARG A 34 0.81 42.92 7.52
N LEU A 35 -0.04 42.45 6.61
CA LEU A 35 -0.01 42.76 5.16
C LEU A 35 0.11 44.27 4.83
N LYS A 36 -0.66 45.11 5.53
CA LYS A 36 -0.63 46.58 5.34
C LYS A 36 0.74 47.19 5.69
N ILE A 37 1.39 46.66 6.73
CA ILE A 37 2.71 47.10 7.18
C ILE A 37 3.77 46.63 6.19
N VAL A 38 3.73 45.37 5.75
CA VAL A 38 4.64 44.82 4.74
C VAL A 38 4.57 45.64 3.44
N ARG A 39 3.36 45.91 2.93
CA ARG A 39 3.15 46.75 1.73
C ARG A 39 3.76 48.15 1.90
N ARG A 40 3.63 48.75 3.09
CA ARG A 40 4.17 50.08 3.37
C ARG A 40 5.70 50.05 3.48
N MET A 41 6.27 49.01 4.08
CA MET A 41 7.72 48.82 4.19
C MET A 41 8.35 48.66 2.81
N LEU A 42 7.80 47.82 1.92
CA LEU A 42 8.31 47.66 0.56
C LEU A 42 8.23 48.95 -0.26
N LYS A 43 7.12 49.71 -0.17
CA LYS A 43 7.00 51.04 -0.78
C LYS A 43 8.02 52.07 -0.27
N LEU A 44 8.60 51.85 0.92
CA LEU A 44 9.63 52.71 1.51
C LEU A 44 11.06 52.24 1.19
N GLY A 45 11.22 51.24 0.31
CA GLY A 45 12.51 50.70 -0.09
C GLY A 45 13.11 49.71 0.92
N ALA A 46 12.27 48.92 1.61
CA ALA A 46 12.75 47.78 2.39
C ALA A 46 13.42 46.76 1.46
N ASP A 47 14.64 46.37 1.77
CA ASP A 47 15.34 45.35 0.99
C ASP A 47 14.74 43.96 1.27
N ALA A 48 14.12 43.37 0.25
CA ALA A 48 13.49 42.05 0.33
C ALA A 48 14.49 40.89 0.16
N SER A 49 15.72 41.18 -0.30
CA SER A 49 16.77 40.18 -0.56
C SER A 49 17.55 39.76 0.69
N VAL A 50 17.35 40.50 1.79
CA VAL A 50 18.06 40.30 3.03
C VAL A 50 17.77 38.93 3.62
N LYS A 51 18.83 38.19 3.99
CA LYS A 51 18.73 36.89 4.64
C LYS A 51 18.80 37.03 6.15
N ASP A 52 17.99 36.26 6.87
CA ASP A 52 18.10 36.17 8.33
C ASP A 52 19.35 35.36 8.77
N ILE A 53 19.80 35.58 10.01
CA ILE A 53 20.96 34.86 10.57
C ILE A 53 20.52 33.61 11.37
N ASN A 54 19.25 33.50 11.75
CA ASN A 54 18.85 32.68 12.89
C ASN A 54 18.16 31.35 12.58
N VAL A 55 18.30 30.44 13.55
CA VAL A 55 17.87 29.04 13.58
C VAL A 55 16.42 28.94 14.08
N PHE A 56 15.45 29.45 13.33
CA PHE A 56 14.04 29.15 13.64
C PHE A 56 13.51 28.16 12.61
N LEU A 57 13.07 26.98 13.07
CA LEU A 57 12.57 25.86 12.25
C LEU A 57 13.63 25.09 11.41
N LEU A 58 14.88 24.98 11.90
CA LEU A 58 15.96 24.17 11.27
C LEU A 58 16.49 24.67 9.91
N PHE A 59 16.15 25.88 9.46
CA PHE A 59 16.67 26.45 8.20
C PHE A 59 17.40 27.77 8.43
N LEU A 60 18.61 27.90 7.89
CA LEU A 60 19.42 29.13 7.95
C LEU A 60 19.34 29.96 6.67
N GLY A 61 19.27 31.30 6.79
CA GLY A 61 19.45 32.22 5.66
C GLY A 61 18.21 32.40 4.79
N LEU A 62 17.03 32.48 5.40
CA LEU A 62 15.75 32.65 4.74
C LEU A 62 15.62 34.08 4.20
N ASN A 63 15.19 34.18 2.94
CA ASN A 63 14.71 35.45 2.37
C ASN A 63 13.20 35.62 2.67
N VAL A 64 12.66 36.78 2.30
CA VAL A 64 11.25 37.14 2.47
C VAL A 64 10.28 36.10 1.87
N LEU A 65 10.62 35.48 0.73
CA LEU A 65 9.79 34.44 0.09
C LEU A 65 9.85 33.10 0.84
N HIS A 66 11.03 32.70 1.33
CA HIS A 66 11.17 31.47 2.13
C HIS A 66 10.36 31.55 3.43
N PHE A 67 10.37 32.72 4.07
CA PHE A 67 9.72 32.96 5.36
C PHE A 67 8.18 32.89 5.30
N CYS A 68 7.59 33.05 4.10
CA CYS A 68 6.15 32.99 3.90
C CYS A 68 5.56 31.57 3.91
N LEU A 69 6.40 30.54 3.76
CA LEU A 69 5.99 29.16 3.49
C LEU A 69 5.61 28.30 4.71
N PRO A 70 6.21 28.46 5.91
CA PRO A 70 5.88 27.64 7.08
C PRO A 70 4.45 27.85 7.59
N PHE A 71 3.80 28.97 7.25
CA PHE A 71 2.49 29.34 7.76
C PHE A 71 1.41 29.16 6.68
N PHE A 72 0.55 28.17 6.88
CA PHE A 72 -0.57 27.80 6.00
C PHE A 72 -1.51 28.97 5.61
N MET A 73 -1.46 30.08 6.37
CA MET A 73 -2.34 31.25 6.27
C MET A 73 -1.78 32.41 5.43
N LEU A 74 -0.59 32.28 4.81
CA LEU A 74 0.13 33.39 4.16
C LEU A 74 -0.04 33.54 2.64
N PHE A 75 -0.99 32.85 2.00
CA PHE A 75 -1.23 32.98 0.56
C PHE A 75 -1.40 34.44 0.06
N PRO A 76 -2.16 35.33 0.74
CA PRO A 76 -2.31 36.73 0.30
C PRO A 76 -1.00 37.54 0.39
N LEU A 77 -0.09 37.14 1.29
CA LEU A 77 1.20 37.79 1.42
C LEU A 77 2.10 37.44 0.22
N PHE A 78 2.06 36.20 -0.26
CA PHE A 78 2.86 35.78 -1.40
C PHE A 78 2.47 36.53 -2.69
N GLN A 79 1.17 36.75 -2.90
CA GLN A 79 0.66 37.58 -4.00
C GLN A 79 1.06 39.06 -3.83
N LEU A 80 0.99 39.59 -2.60
CA LEU A 80 1.41 40.95 -2.30
C LEU A 80 2.89 41.19 -2.60
N LEU A 81 3.76 40.24 -2.25
CA LEU A 81 5.19 40.32 -2.48
C LEU A 81 5.51 40.32 -3.98
N TRP A 82 4.75 39.56 -4.78
CA TRP A 82 4.92 39.49 -6.23
C TRP A 82 4.50 40.76 -6.99
N GLU A 83 3.77 41.68 -6.35
CA GLU A 83 3.48 43.02 -6.92
C GLU A 83 4.73 43.91 -7.06
N PHE A 84 5.84 43.54 -6.42
CA PHE A 84 7.09 44.31 -6.43
C PHE A 84 8.16 43.58 -7.25
N ASP A 85 8.72 44.26 -8.26
CA ASP A 85 9.70 43.68 -9.19
C ASP A 85 10.98 43.18 -8.49
N GLU A 86 11.36 43.82 -7.39
CA GLU A 86 12.51 43.40 -6.54
C GLU A 86 12.37 41.97 -6.02
N CYS A 87 11.14 41.48 -5.86
CA CYS A 87 10.86 40.13 -5.39
C CYS A 87 10.94 39.06 -6.50
N HIS A 88 10.85 39.43 -7.78
CA HIS A 88 10.87 38.47 -8.90
C HIS A 88 12.21 37.75 -8.99
N GLY A 89 13.32 38.48 -8.77
CA GLY A 89 14.67 37.93 -8.77
C GLY A 89 14.98 37.01 -7.58
N LEU A 90 14.09 36.92 -6.59
CA LEU A 90 14.29 36.12 -5.37
C LEU A 90 13.71 34.70 -5.50
N ILE A 91 12.93 34.40 -6.54
CA ILE A 91 12.14 33.16 -6.66
C ILE A 91 12.99 31.89 -6.70
N ASN A 92 14.19 31.95 -7.29
CA ASN A 92 15.12 30.84 -7.43
C ASN A 92 16.37 31.01 -6.54
N GLN A 93 16.44 32.06 -5.70
CA GLN A 93 17.56 32.24 -4.79
C GLN A 93 17.48 31.25 -3.64
N THR A 94 18.62 30.67 -3.29
CA THR A 94 18.68 29.68 -2.21
C THR A 94 19.00 30.30 -0.86
N ASN A 95 18.49 29.68 0.19
CA ASN A 95 18.95 29.90 1.56
C ASN A 95 20.39 29.35 1.76
N ASN A 96 20.91 29.42 2.98
CA ASN A 96 22.29 28.98 3.27
C ASN A 96 22.48 27.46 3.18
N GLU A 97 21.39 26.70 3.18
CA GLU A 97 21.39 25.24 3.02
C GLU A 97 21.19 24.79 1.57
N GLY A 98 20.97 25.74 0.65
CA GLY A 98 20.75 25.46 -0.77
C GLY A 98 19.28 25.29 -1.17
N TYR A 99 18.33 25.45 -0.25
CA TYR A 99 16.90 25.36 -0.55
C TYR A 99 16.40 26.63 -1.22
N ALA A 100 15.69 26.48 -2.34
CA ALA A 100 14.87 27.54 -2.95
C ALA A 100 13.46 27.57 -2.31
N PRO A 101 12.70 28.67 -2.45
CA PRO A 101 11.34 28.78 -1.92
C PRO A 101 10.42 27.64 -2.37
N VAL A 102 10.52 27.20 -3.63
CA VAL A 102 9.71 26.08 -4.15
C VAL A 102 9.97 24.76 -3.41
N MET A 103 11.23 24.48 -3.05
CA MET A 103 11.59 23.27 -2.31
C MET A 103 11.04 23.29 -0.87
N LEU A 104 11.05 24.45 -0.21
CA LEU A 104 10.44 24.61 1.11
C LEU A 104 8.91 24.51 1.04
N ALA A 105 8.28 24.96 -0.04
CA ALA A 105 6.83 24.83 -0.23
C ALA A 105 6.41 23.36 -0.29
N ILE A 106 7.17 22.53 -1.02
CA ILE A 106 6.98 21.08 -1.10
C ILE A 106 7.16 20.44 0.29
N ARG A 107 8.25 20.78 0.98
CA ARG A 107 8.54 20.23 2.31
C ARG A 107 7.47 20.61 3.35
N ALA A 108 6.94 21.82 3.25
CA ALA A 108 5.84 22.31 4.08
C ALA A 108 4.47 21.71 3.70
N ALA A 109 4.38 20.91 2.63
CA ALA A 109 3.16 20.31 2.13
C ALA A 109 2.05 21.35 1.82
N ASN A 110 2.44 22.46 1.17
CA ASN A 110 1.54 23.56 0.84
C ASN A 110 1.31 23.64 -0.69
N PRO A 111 0.33 22.88 -1.23
CA PRO A 111 0.12 22.77 -2.67
C PRO A 111 -0.30 24.10 -3.32
N ARG A 112 -0.94 25.01 -2.57
CA ARG A 112 -1.33 26.33 -3.07
C ARG A 112 -0.12 27.22 -3.32
N CYS A 113 0.80 27.28 -2.36
CA CYS A 113 2.03 28.07 -2.53
C CYS A 113 2.93 27.46 -3.59
N PHE A 114 3.02 26.13 -3.63
CA PHE A 114 3.74 25.42 -4.68
C PHE A 114 3.20 25.74 -6.09
N ALA A 115 1.89 25.65 -6.31
CA ALA A 115 1.28 25.96 -7.61
C ALA A 115 1.49 27.43 -8.02
N THR A 116 1.37 28.37 -7.08
CA THR A 116 1.65 29.80 -7.35
C THR A 116 3.11 30.04 -7.72
N LEU A 117 4.05 29.39 -7.02
CA LEU A 117 5.48 29.48 -7.33
C LEU A 117 5.79 28.96 -8.74
N LEU A 118 5.20 27.84 -9.14
CA LEU A 118 5.34 27.34 -10.51
C LEU A 118 4.77 28.32 -11.54
N ASN A 119 3.59 28.89 -11.28
CA ASN A 119 2.99 29.89 -12.17
C ASN A 119 3.85 31.16 -12.30
N PHE A 120 4.65 31.48 -11.28
CA PHE A 120 5.59 32.60 -11.28
C PHE A 120 6.96 32.25 -11.89
N GLY A 121 7.16 31.03 -12.38
CA GLY A 121 8.38 30.59 -13.05
C GLY A 121 9.45 30.01 -12.12
N ALA A 122 9.06 29.47 -10.96
CA ALA A 122 10.00 28.77 -10.09
C ALA A 122 10.56 27.50 -10.75
N GLU A 123 11.87 27.30 -10.65
CA GLU A 123 12.55 26.15 -11.25
C GLU A 123 12.60 24.94 -10.33
N LEU A 124 12.36 23.74 -10.88
CA LEU A 124 12.47 22.45 -10.20
C LEU A 124 13.83 21.74 -10.46
N SER A 125 14.78 22.46 -11.06
CA SER A 125 16.14 21.99 -11.40
C SER A 125 17.08 21.92 -10.19
N MET A 126 16.72 22.57 -9.08
CA MET A 126 17.60 22.69 -7.91
C MET A 126 17.80 21.35 -7.19
N ARG A 127 19.03 21.13 -6.69
CA ARG A 127 19.42 19.92 -5.96
C ARG A 127 20.10 20.30 -4.65
N VAL A 128 19.55 19.84 -3.53
CA VAL A 128 20.11 20.08 -2.19
C VAL A 128 20.72 18.80 -1.67
N GLN A 129 22.04 18.75 -1.46
CA GLN A 129 22.75 17.51 -1.09
C GLN A 129 22.52 16.34 -2.07
N GLY A 130 22.30 16.65 -3.35
CA GLY A 130 21.93 15.69 -4.39
C GLY A 130 20.45 15.29 -4.39
N ARG A 131 19.63 15.83 -3.47
CA ARG A 131 18.20 15.56 -3.39
C ARG A 131 17.43 16.51 -4.30
N ASN A 132 16.55 15.93 -5.10
CA ASN A 132 15.68 16.67 -6.00
C ASN A 132 14.31 16.97 -5.33
N PRO A 133 13.42 17.74 -5.98
CA PRO A 133 12.11 18.10 -5.43
C PRO A 133 11.26 16.90 -5.00
N LEU A 134 11.38 15.77 -5.71
CA LEU A 134 10.67 14.54 -5.37
C LEU A 134 11.12 13.99 -4.00
N PHE A 135 12.40 14.08 -3.64
CA PHE A 135 12.89 13.64 -2.32
C PHE A 135 12.28 14.46 -1.18
N GLU A 136 12.06 15.76 -1.38
CA GLU A 136 11.40 16.61 -0.39
C GLU A 136 9.91 16.29 -0.30
N ALA A 137 9.24 16.00 -1.43
CA ALA A 137 7.84 15.57 -1.44
C ALA A 137 7.64 14.24 -0.70
N MET A 138 8.57 13.30 -0.85
CA MET A 138 8.55 12.01 -0.14
C MET A 138 8.73 12.14 1.38
N GLN A 139 9.32 13.25 1.83
CA GLN A 139 9.49 13.60 3.25
C GLN A 139 8.36 14.49 3.78
N SER A 140 7.46 15.00 2.95
CA SER A 140 6.40 15.92 3.36
C SER A 140 5.10 15.17 3.72
N LYS A 141 4.30 15.76 4.61
CA LYS A 141 2.99 15.21 5.02
C LYS A 141 1.86 15.54 4.02
N GLY A 142 2.21 15.87 2.77
CA GLY A 142 1.27 16.34 1.76
C GLY A 142 0.31 15.26 1.24
N LYS A 143 -0.83 15.71 0.70
CA LYS A 143 -1.87 14.86 0.10
C LYS A 143 -1.65 14.66 -1.41
N ASN A 144 -0.46 14.24 -1.83
CA ASN A 144 -0.08 13.89 -3.21
C ASN A 144 -0.19 14.98 -4.29
N ALA A 145 -0.85 16.12 -4.03
CA ALA A 145 -1.11 17.17 -5.02
C ALA A 145 0.16 17.76 -5.64
N GLU A 146 1.28 17.74 -4.94
CA GLU A 146 2.57 18.25 -5.42
C GLU A 146 3.30 17.22 -6.31
N LEU A 147 2.99 15.92 -6.21
CA LEU A 147 3.73 14.88 -6.93
C LEU A 147 3.47 14.90 -8.44
N VAL A 148 2.22 15.05 -8.86
CA VAL A 148 1.85 15.11 -10.28
C VAL A 148 2.61 16.21 -11.02
N PRO A 149 2.54 17.49 -10.60
CA PRO A 149 3.26 18.56 -11.29
C PRO A 149 4.79 18.41 -11.22
N ILE A 150 5.35 17.85 -10.14
CA ILE A 150 6.80 17.56 -10.05
C ILE A 150 7.20 16.52 -11.10
N ILE A 151 6.44 15.43 -11.23
CA ILE A 151 6.73 14.33 -12.15
C ILE A 151 6.51 14.77 -13.61
N GLU A 152 5.45 15.54 -13.88
CA GLU A 152 5.16 16.08 -15.22
C GLU A 152 6.23 17.07 -15.68
N ALA A 153 6.76 17.89 -14.78
CA ALA A 153 7.80 18.85 -15.11
C ALA A 153 9.12 18.16 -15.52
N SER A 154 9.45 17.01 -14.94
CA SER A 154 10.66 16.26 -15.27
C SER A 154 10.52 14.78 -14.89
N PRO A 155 10.22 13.88 -15.85
CA PRO A 155 10.04 12.46 -15.56
C PRO A 155 11.33 11.75 -15.11
N ASP A 156 12.50 12.26 -15.50
CA ASP A 156 13.79 11.67 -15.12
C ASP A 156 14.15 11.84 -13.64
N LEU A 157 13.45 12.72 -12.90
CA LEU A 157 13.65 12.93 -11.45
C LEU A 157 13.52 11.63 -10.64
N VAL A 158 12.71 10.69 -11.12
CA VAL A 158 12.45 9.40 -10.45
C VAL A 158 13.72 8.53 -10.40
N LYS A 159 14.61 8.70 -11.38
CA LYS A 159 15.83 7.87 -11.54
C LYS A 159 17.04 8.43 -10.81
N GLU A 160 17.00 9.68 -10.38
CA GLU A 160 18.12 10.31 -9.69
C GLU A 160 18.37 9.67 -8.31
N ARG A 161 19.58 9.89 -7.79
CA ARG A 161 20.03 9.39 -6.48
C ARG A 161 20.66 10.53 -5.69
N ASP A 162 20.45 10.52 -4.37
CA ASP A 162 21.11 11.50 -3.49
C ASP A 162 22.60 11.17 -3.26
N SER A 163 23.28 12.01 -2.49
CA SER A 163 24.71 11.82 -2.14
C SER A 163 25.03 10.50 -1.42
N SER A 164 24.03 9.84 -0.82
CA SER A 164 24.18 8.54 -0.16
C SER A 164 23.76 7.37 -1.07
N GLY A 165 23.44 7.64 -2.34
CA GLY A 165 22.94 6.67 -3.29
C GLY A 165 21.46 6.32 -3.08
N ASN A 166 20.72 7.05 -2.24
CA ASN A 166 19.31 6.76 -1.99
C ASN A 166 18.46 7.17 -3.20
N SER A 167 17.48 6.34 -3.56
CA SER A 167 16.38 6.74 -4.44
C SER A 167 15.28 7.47 -3.68
N ALA A 168 14.32 8.06 -4.39
CA ALA A 168 13.15 8.73 -3.79
C ALA A 168 12.37 7.82 -2.82
N LEU A 169 12.35 6.50 -3.05
CA LEU A 169 11.70 5.53 -2.17
C LEU A 169 12.39 5.41 -0.81
N HIS A 170 13.72 5.45 -0.74
CA HIS A 170 14.47 5.29 0.52
C HIS A 170 14.16 6.42 1.52
N VAL A 171 13.95 7.63 1.00
CA VAL A 171 13.70 8.83 1.82
C VAL A 171 12.24 9.00 2.21
N ALA A 172 11.33 8.12 1.78
CA ALA A 172 9.93 8.19 2.15
C ALA A 172 9.75 8.19 3.67
N MET A 173 8.99 9.18 4.17
CA MET A 173 8.61 9.31 5.58
C MET A 173 7.13 9.00 5.81
N TYR A 174 6.30 9.23 4.79
CA TYR A 174 4.85 9.14 4.90
C TYR A 174 4.28 8.23 3.83
N LYS A 175 3.23 7.48 4.20
CA LYS A 175 2.54 6.52 3.33
C LYS A 175 1.94 7.19 2.10
N THR A 176 1.33 8.36 2.29
CA THR A 176 0.59 9.08 1.23
C THR A 176 1.48 9.40 0.02
N PRO A 177 2.62 10.11 0.15
CA PRO A 177 3.48 10.39 -1.01
C PRO A 177 4.11 9.13 -1.61
N LEU A 178 4.44 8.13 -0.80
CA LEU A 178 4.92 6.83 -1.30
C LEU A 178 3.90 6.15 -2.20
N MET A 179 2.66 6.04 -1.72
CA MET A 179 1.56 5.45 -2.47
C MET A 179 1.28 6.24 -3.76
N GLY A 180 1.31 7.58 -3.69
CA GLY A 180 1.14 8.45 -4.85
C GLY A 180 2.19 8.22 -5.93
N LEU A 181 3.47 8.15 -5.54
CA LEU A 181 4.57 7.89 -6.48
C LEU A 181 4.46 6.50 -7.11
N LEU A 182 4.17 5.47 -6.32
CA LEU A 182 4.01 4.10 -6.83
C LEU A 182 2.80 4.00 -7.76
N PHE A 183 1.65 4.58 -7.39
CA PHE A 183 0.46 4.58 -8.24
C PHE A 183 0.72 5.26 -9.60
N LEU A 184 1.44 6.38 -9.61
CA LEU A 184 1.72 7.14 -10.84
C LEU A 184 2.82 6.50 -11.70
N LYS A 185 3.87 5.94 -11.07
CA LYS A 185 5.14 5.62 -11.75
C LYS A 185 5.75 4.28 -11.35
N CYS A 186 4.99 3.31 -10.82
CA CYS A 186 5.53 2.01 -10.39
C CYS A 186 6.42 1.33 -11.44
N LYS A 187 6.07 1.41 -12.74
CA LYS A 187 6.85 0.77 -13.82
C LYS A 187 8.21 1.44 -14.07
N GLU A 188 8.37 2.70 -13.69
CA GLU A 188 9.59 3.49 -13.91
C GLU A 188 10.47 3.53 -12.65
N VAL A 189 9.89 3.27 -11.48
CA VAL A 189 10.60 3.28 -10.19
C VAL A 189 11.24 1.91 -9.93
N GLU A 190 12.54 1.92 -9.65
CA GLU A 190 13.26 0.73 -9.21
C GLU A 190 12.99 0.45 -7.71
N LEU A 191 12.09 -0.50 -7.43
CA LEU A 191 11.65 -0.85 -6.07
C LEU A 191 12.79 -1.41 -5.20
N ASN A 192 13.72 -2.12 -5.84
CA ASN A 192 14.83 -2.82 -5.19
C ASN A 192 16.16 -2.06 -5.33
N ALA A 193 16.11 -0.77 -5.67
CA ALA A 193 17.30 0.07 -5.79
C ALA A 193 18.12 -0.02 -4.49
N LYS A 194 19.44 -0.19 -4.61
CA LYS A 194 20.35 -0.23 -3.45
C LYS A 194 21.08 1.10 -3.30
N ASN A 195 21.17 1.59 -2.06
CA ASN A 195 22.00 2.74 -1.74
C ASN A 195 23.49 2.34 -1.58
N ASN A 196 24.35 3.29 -1.18
CA ASN A 196 25.79 3.03 -1.02
C ASN A 196 26.11 1.95 0.04
N ALA A 197 25.19 1.68 0.98
CA ALA A 197 25.30 0.61 1.97
C ALA A 197 24.66 -0.73 1.50
N GLY A 198 24.23 -0.82 0.24
CA GLY A 198 23.55 -1.99 -0.30
C GLY A 198 22.09 -2.12 0.13
N GLN A 199 21.57 -1.18 0.91
CA GLN A 199 20.24 -1.25 1.49
C GLN A 199 19.19 -0.87 0.45
N THR A 200 18.11 -1.66 0.38
CA THR A 200 16.89 -1.30 -0.37
C THR A 200 15.97 -0.40 0.45
N PRO A 201 14.93 0.23 -0.13
CA PRO A 201 13.96 1.02 0.64
C PRO A 201 13.30 0.22 1.77
N LEU A 202 13.08 -1.08 1.57
CA LEU A 202 12.52 -1.96 2.59
C LEU A 202 13.44 -2.09 3.82
N HIS A 203 14.76 -2.19 3.62
CA HIS A 203 15.73 -2.19 4.72
C HIS A 203 15.64 -0.89 5.52
N ILE A 204 15.56 0.26 4.84
CA ILE A 204 15.45 1.57 5.49
C ILE A 204 14.16 1.69 6.31
N PHE A 205 13.02 1.25 5.76
CA PHE A 205 11.73 1.26 6.48
C PHE A 205 11.74 0.34 7.69
N THR A 206 12.50 -0.75 7.64
CA THR A 206 12.68 -1.68 8.76
C THR A 206 13.68 -1.16 9.80
N HIS A 207 14.66 -0.36 9.39
CA HIS A 207 15.70 0.20 10.26
C HIS A 207 15.23 1.41 11.06
N LYS A 208 14.41 2.28 10.45
CA LYS A 208 13.87 3.46 11.11
C LYS A 208 13.08 3.00 12.33
N LEU A 209 13.57 3.35 13.52
CA LEU A 209 12.88 3.23 14.80
C LEU A 209 12.54 4.66 15.17
N ARG A 210 11.37 5.17 14.80
CA ARG A 210 11.04 6.55 15.18
C ARG A 210 10.59 6.63 16.63
N ILE A 211 11.50 7.15 17.46
CA ILE A 211 11.19 7.90 18.68
C ILE A 211 10.47 9.20 18.27
N LEU A 212 9.30 9.48 18.88
CA LEU A 212 8.46 10.70 18.75
C LEU A 212 7.76 10.86 17.37
N LEU A 213 6.43 10.95 17.24
CA LEU A 213 5.42 11.64 18.06
C LEU A 213 4.08 10.88 18.07
N LEU A 214 3.36 11.07 19.17
CA LEU A 214 2.00 10.65 19.49
C LEU A 214 1.07 10.78 18.27
N PHE A 215 0.21 9.77 18.05
CA PHE A 215 -0.97 9.75 17.18
C PHE A 215 -0.91 9.03 15.81
N ASP A 216 0.19 8.41 15.39
CA ASP A 216 0.18 7.59 14.16
C ASP A 216 0.94 6.26 14.32
N PHE A 217 0.29 5.29 14.96
CA PHE A 217 0.82 3.95 15.26
C PHE A 217 1.12 3.08 14.01
N GLN A 218 1.00 3.60 12.79
CA GLN A 218 1.08 2.82 11.54
C GLN A 218 2.15 3.30 10.54
N GLY A 219 2.99 4.29 10.87
CA GLY A 219 3.89 4.91 9.90
C GLY A 219 4.82 3.93 9.15
N GLU A 220 5.66 3.19 9.89
CA GLU A 220 6.68 2.30 9.31
C GLU A 220 6.07 1.05 8.67
N ILE A 221 5.18 0.37 9.40
CA ILE A 221 4.42 -0.79 8.90
C ILE A 221 3.62 -0.42 7.65
N GLY A 222 3.02 0.78 7.64
CA GLY A 222 2.30 1.31 6.48
C GLY A 222 3.19 1.52 5.26
N LEU A 223 4.40 2.05 5.45
CA LEU A 223 5.40 2.17 4.37
C LEU A 223 5.83 0.80 3.84
N MET A 224 6.10 -0.16 4.74
CA MET A 224 6.48 -1.53 4.38
C MET A 224 5.38 -2.24 3.60
N ILE A 225 4.13 -2.23 4.10
CA ILE A 225 2.97 -2.82 3.42
C ILE A 225 2.78 -2.18 2.05
N THR A 226 2.88 -0.85 1.96
CA THR A 226 2.72 -0.13 0.69
C THR A 226 3.75 -0.60 -0.31
N LEU A 227 5.04 -0.63 0.06
CA LEU A 227 6.09 -1.07 -0.85
C LEU A 227 5.94 -2.54 -1.26
N LEU A 228 5.66 -3.42 -0.30
CA LEU A 228 5.48 -4.87 -0.52
C LEU A 228 4.23 -5.18 -1.37
N SER A 229 3.22 -4.31 -1.35
CA SER A 229 2.02 -4.47 -2.18
C SER A 229 2.29 -4.28 -3.69
N TYR A 230 3.45 -3.75 -4.06
CA TYR A 230 3.92 -3.61 -5.45
C TYR A 230 4.99 -4.66 -5.81
N CYS A 231 5.03 -5.80 -5.11
CA CYS A 231 5.91 -6.94 -5.42
C CYS A 231 7.42 -6.60 -5.35
N CYS A 232 7.85 -5.77 -4.40
CA CYS A 232 9.28 -5.60 -4.15
C CYS A 232 9.91 -6.89 -3.59
N ASP A 233 11.22 -7.03 -3.77
CA ASP A 233 11.96 -8.20 -3.28
C ASP A 233 12.11 -8.09 -1.76
N ILE A 234 11.36 -8.95 -1.06
CA ILE A 234 11.33 -9.01 0.41
C ILE A 234 12.62 -9.60 0.99
N ASP A 235 13.33 -10.40 0.20
CA ASP A 235 14.51 -11.17 0.59
C ASP A 235 15.82 -10.57 0.04
N ALA A 236 15.75 -9.37 -0.55
CA ALA A 236 16.93 -8.62 -0.96
C ALA A 236 17.91 -8.48 0.21
N GLN A 237 19.21 -8.65 -0.07
CA GLN A 237 20.28 -8.54 0.91
C GLN A 237 21.06 -7.23 0.77
N ASP A 238 21.40 -6.61 1.90
CA ASP A 238 22.34 -5.49 1.95
C ASP A 238 23.81 -5.94 1.81
N ASN A 239 24.76 -5.00 1.93
CA ASN A 239 26.20 -5.31 1.79
C ASN A 239 26.72 -6.27 2.87
N ASP A 240 26.04 -6.39 4.01
CA ASP A 240 26.37 -7.32 5.08
C ASP A 240 25.61 -8.67 4.95
N GLY A 241 24.90 -8.87 3.83
CA GLY A 241 24.07 -10.03 3.59
C GLY A 241 22.76 -10.03 4.40
N ASN A 242 22.45 -8.97 5.14
CA ASN A 242 21.23 -8.93 5.94
C ASN A 242 20.02 -8.66 5.04
N THR A 243 18.96 -9.43 5.24
CA THR A 243 17.63 -9.12 4.67
C THR A 243 16.87 -8.16 5.59
N ALA A 244 15.76 -7.61 5.12
CA ALA A 244 14.84 -6.85 5.97
C ALA A 244 14.43 -7.62 7.24
N LEU A 245 14.24 -8.95 7.14
CA LEU A 245 13.90 -9.79 8.28
C LEU A 245 15.04 -9.86 9.31
N HIS A 246 16.31 -9.90 8.88
CA HIS A 246 17.46 -9.80 9.79
C HIS A 246 17.45 -8.48 10.55
N ILE A 247 17.22 -7.37 9.85
CA ILE A 247 17.15 -6.04 10.47
C ILE A 247 16.01 -5.98 11.49
N ALA A 248 14.80 -6.41 11.13
CA ALA A 248 13.63 -6.40 12.02
C ALA A 248 13.91 -7.16 13.33
N VAL A 249 14.52 -8.34 13.24
CA VAL A 249 14.89 -9.14 14.41
C VAL A 249 15.99 -8.47 15.22
N SER A 250 17.04 -7.93 14.57
CA SER A 250 18.13 -7.24 15.27
C SER A 250 17.66 -6.04 16.09
N LYS A 251 16.61 -5.35 15.62
CA LYS A 251 15.97 -4.21 16.28
C LYS A 251 14.89 -4.61 17.28
N LYS A 252 14.64 -5.91 17.47
CA LYS A 252 13.58 -6.47 18.32
C LYS A 252 12.16 -6.04 17.91
N ASN A 253 11.96 -5.72 16.64
CA ASN A 253 10.67 -5.27 16.13
C ASN A 253 9.78 -6.48 15.81
N ASN A 254 8.96 -6.91 16.78
CA ASN A 254 8.05 -8.05 16.66
C ASN A 254 7.01 -7.84 15.54
N GLU A 255 6.51 -6.62 15.35
CA GLU A 255 5.47 -6.31 14.37
C GLU A 255 6.02 -6.40 12.95
N ALA A 256 7.15 -5.74 12.67
CA ALA A 256 7.82 -5.83 11.37
C ALA A 256 8.25 -7.26 11.06
N THR A 257 8.75 -8.01 12.07
CA THR A 257 9.11 -9.42 11.91
C THR A 257 7.91 -10.26 11.48
N ARG A 258 6.77 -10.14 12.18
CA ARG A 258 5.55 -10.89 11.83
C ARG A 258 4.99 -10.47 10.47
N LEU A 259 5.00 -9.18 10.15
CA LEU A 259 4.57 -8.68 8.85
C LEU A 259 5.40 -9.32 7.73
N LEU A 260 6.73 -9.24 7.82
CA LEU A 260 7.62 -9.79 6.81
C LEU A 260 7.40 -11.29 6.64
N LEU A 261 7.24 -12.05 7.74
CA LEU A 261 6.94 -13.48 7.69
C LEU A 261 5.55 -13.79 7.08
N CYS A 262 4.52 -13.02 7.39
CA CYS A 262 3.19 -13.20 6.78
C CYS A 262 3.18 -12.85 5.28
N LEU A 263 4.06 -11.94 4.86
CA LEU A 263 4.33 -11.64 3.45
C LEU A 263 5.39 -12.59 2.85
N GLY A 264 5.76 -13.62 3.61
CA GLY A 264 6.75 -14.70 3.40
C GLY A 264 8.11 -14.28 2.89
N ALA A 265 8.74 -13.40 3.67
CA ALA A 265 10.18 -13.36 3.81
C ALA A 265 10.71 -14.76 4.19
N ASN A 266 11.79 -15.19 3.56
CA ASN A 266 12.41 -16.47 3.87
C ASN A 266 13.20 -16.39 5.19
N PRO A 267 12.80 -17.14 6.25
CA PRO A 267 13.46 -17.08 7.55
C PRO A 267 14.77 -17.86 7.62
N ASN A 268 15.18 -18.50 6.52
CA ASN A 268 16.34 -19.39 6.45
C ASN A 268 17.52 -18.81 5.68
N LEU A 269 17.37 -17.61 5.09
CA LEU A 269 18.50 -16.91 4.48
C LEU A 269 19.54 -16.54 5.53
N THR A 270 20.81 -16.62 5.14
CA THR A 270 21.95 -16.28 5.98
C THR A 270 22.59 -14.97 5.54
N ASN A 271 23.01 -14.17 6.50
CA ASN A 271 23.87 -13.01 6.25
C ASN A 271 25.33 -13.40 6.01
N SER A 272 26.22 -12.42 5.81
CA SER A 272 27.65 -12.65 5.58
C SER A 272 28.39 -13.32 6.75
N ASN A 273 27.76 -13.45 7.92
CA ASN A 273 28.28 -14.16 9.09
C ASN A 273 27.67 -15.58 9.24
N ASP A 274 27.01 -16.11 8.19
CA ASP A 274 26.27 -17.39 8.22
C ASP A 274 25.18 -17.44 9.32
N GLU A 275 24.69 -16.28 9.76
CA GLU A 275 23.60 -16.13 10.73
C GLU A 275 22.27 -15.99 9.99
N THR A 276 21.30 -16.82 10.36
CA THR A 276 19.88 -16.62 9.98
C THR A 276 19.18 -15.68 10.98
N PRO A 277 17.99 -15.15 10.68
CA PRO A 277 17.21 -14.35 11.64
C PRO A 277 16.96 -15.09 12.97
N ARG A 278 16.85 -16.42 12.94
CA ARG A 278 16.74 -17.25 14.16
C ARG A 278 18.00 -17.17 15.03
N HIS A 279 19.20 -17.12 14.45
CA HIS A 279 20.43 -16.94 15.20
C HIS A 279 20.44 -15.60 15.95
N LEU A 280 20.01 -14.53 15.27
CA LEU A 280 19.89 -13.20 15.86
C LEU A 280 18.89 -13.20 17.03
N ALA A 281 17.70 -13.75 16.83
CA ALA A 281 16.68 -13.84 17.88
C ALA A 281 17.15 -14.65 19.10
N ALA A 282 17.87 -15.75 18.87
CA ALA A 282 18.46 -16.58 19.93
C ALA A 282 19.54 -15.83 20.72
N ARG A 283 20.42 -15.08 20.03
CA ARG A 283 21.46 -14.24 20.64
C ARG A 283 20.86 -13.12 21.50
N LEU A 284 19.76 -12.52 21.04
CA LEU A 284 19.03 -11.49 21.77
C LEU A 284 18.17 -12.05 22.93
N LYS A 285 18.01 -13.38 23.01
CA LYS A 285 17.13 -14.08 23.97
C LYS A 285 15.64 -13.66 23.85
N GLU A 286 15.21 -13.28 22.65
CA GLU A 286 13.84 -12.82 22.38
C GLU A 286 12.92 -13.99 22.05
N THR A 287 12.23 -14.52 23.06
CA THR A 287 11.38 -15.70 22.91
C THR A 287 10.19 -15.48 21.98
N THR A 288 9.63 -14.28 21.91
CA THR A 288 8.50 -13.95 21.01
C THR A 288 8.92 -14.00 19.55
N LEU A 289 10.08 -13.44 19.21
CA LEU A 289 10.64 -13.48 17.86
C LEU A 289 11.00 -14.91 17.47
N LEU A 290 11.61 -15.67 18.38
CA LEU A 290 11.90 -17.08 18.16
C LEU A 290 10.63 -17.88 17.86
N LYS A 291 9.54 -17.67 18.61
CA LYS A 291 8.26 -18.32 18.35
C LYS A 291 7.73 -18.00 16.96
N SER A 292 7.69 -16.71 16.59
CA SER A 292 7.20 -16.27 15.28
C SER A 292 8.03 -16.87 14.14
N LEU A 293 9.36 -16.88 14.27
CA LEU A 293 10.26 -17.47 13.27
C LEU A 293 10.04 -19.00 13.14
N ILE A 294 9.94 -19.71 14.27
CA ILE A 294 9.71 -21.17 14.28
C ILE A 294 8.36 -21.52 13.63
N MET A 295 7.31 -20.75 13.94
CA MET A 295 5.98 -20.94 13.35
C MET A 295 5.98 -20.77 11.83
N CYS A 296 6.83 -19.90 11.30
CA CYS A 296 6.93 -19.62 9.87
C CYS A 296 8.07 -20.40 9.19
N GLY A 297 8.47 -21.56 9.72
CA GLY A 297 9.38 -22.47 9.02
C GLY A 297 10.88 -22.20 9.22
N ALA A 298 11.30 -21.44 10.25
CA ALA A 298 12.71 -21.26 10.55
C ALA A 298 13.37 -22.57 11.02
N LEU A 299 14.36 -23.05 10.26
CA LEU A 299 15.08 -24.30 10.53
C LEU A 299 15.97 -24.19 11.78
N THR A 300 16.17 -25.32 12.45
CA THR A 300 17.18 -25.46 13.51
C THR A 300 18.53 -25.78 12.91
N CYS A 301 19.58 -25.21 13.49
CA CYS A 301 20.93 -25.68 13.21
C CYS A 301 21.18 -27.07 13.81
N PRO A 302 22.05 -27.88 13.20
CA PRO A 302 22.48 -29.14 13.78
C PRO A 302 23.21 -28.88 15.11
N PRO A 303 23.17 -29.82 16.07
CA PRO A 303 23.67 -29.61 17.43
C PRO A 303 25.18 -29.36 17.54
N LYS A 304 25.93 -29.60 16.47
CA LYS A 304 27.39 -29.44 16.41
C LYS A 304 27.86 -28.30 15.51
N LYS A 305 26.97 -27.39 15.06
CA LYS A 305 27.41 -26.23 14.25
C LYS A 305 28.31 -25.32 15.09
N VAL A 306 29.59 -25.25 14.72
CA VAL A 306 30.58 -24.36 15.35
C VAL A 306 30.15 -22.91 15.14
N GLY A 307 30.18 -22.10 16.21
CA GLY A 307 29.75 -20.69 16.18
C GLY A 307 28.25 -20.44 16.34
N CYS A 308 27.41 -21.48 16.51
CA CYS A 308 25.97 -21.32 16.70
C CYS A 308 25.61 -21.09 18.19
N VAL A 309 24.62 -20.21 18.45
CA VAL A 309 24.15 -19.89 19.81
C VAL A 309 23.25 -21.01 20.35
N SER A 310 23.39 -21.37 21.63
CA SER A 310 22.63 -22.47 22.28
C SER A 310 21.11 -22.35 22.15
N GLY A 311 20.57 -21.12 22.13
CA GLY A 311 19.14 -20.86 21.89
C GLY A 311 18.64 -21.18 20.47
N CYS A 312 19.54 -21.27 19.48
CA CYS A 312 19.19 -21.66 18.11
C CYS A 312 19.13 -23.20 17.96
N VAL A 313 20.01 -23.90 18.68
CA VAL A 313 20.22 -25.36 18.61
C VAL A 313 19.17 -26.15 19.42
N ASN A 314 18.57 -25.56 20.45
CA ASN A 314 17.77 -26.32 21.40
C ASN A 314 16.43 -26.80 20.83
N GLU A 315 16.31 -28.12 20.54
CA GLU A 315 15.08 -28.76 20.09
C GLU A 315 13.94 -28.70 21.13
N ALA A 316 14.26 -28.56 22.42
CA ALA A 316 13.25 -28.46 23.48
C ALA A 316 12.30 -27.26 23.28
N MET A 317 12.75 -26.19 22.60
CA MET A 317 11.87 -25.07 22.24
C MET A 317 10.86 -25.43 21.14
N LYS A 318 11.20 -26.31 20.18
CA LYS A 318 10.22 -26.77 19.17
C LYS A 318 9.04 -27.47 19.85
N GLY A 319 9.34 -28.40 20.76
CA GLY A 319 8.33 -29.14 21.52
C GLY A 319 7.45 -28.24 22.38
N LEU A 320 8.03 -27.30 23.14
CA LEU A 320 7.26 -26.41 24.03
C LEU A 320 6.29 -25.48 23.28
N PHE A 321 6.61 -25.08 22.04
CA PHE A 321 5.81 -24.13 21.27
C PHE A 321 4.83 -24.78 20.29
N LEU A 322 5.09 -26.01 19.83
CA LEU A 322 4.15 -26.80 19.02
C LEU A 322 3.05 -27.47 19.86
N VAL A 323 3.29 -27.73 21.15
CA VAL A 323 2.27 -28.33 22.05
C VAL A 323 1.04 -27.43 22.23
N GLY A 324 1.17 -26.11 22.07
CA GLY A 324 0.03 -25.19 22.02
C GLY A 324 -0.79 -25.26 20.73
N TYR A 325 -0.19 -25.73 19.63
CA TYR A 325 -0.80 -25.79 18.30
C TYR A 325 -1.82 -26.94 18.19
N TYR A 326 -1.47 -28.10 18.75
CA TYR A 326 -2.38 -29.25 18.79
C TYR A 326 -3.53 -29.08 19.80
N SER A 327 -3.48 -28.08 20.69
CA SER A 327 -4.58 -27.81 21.61
C SER A 327 -5.82 -27.24 20.90
N CYS A 328 -5.66 -26.63 19.72
CA CYS A 328 -6.81 -26.19 18.91
C CYS A 328 -7.47 -27.36 18.16
N CYS A 329 -6.74 -28.46 17.95
CA CYS A 329 -7.28 -29.71 17.40
C CYS A 329 -8.33 -30.36 18.33
N CYS A 330 -8.38 -29.95 19.60
CA CYS A 330 -9.36 -30.41 20.59
C CYS A 330 -10.79 -29.91 20.34
N ILE A 331 -11.01 -28.99 19.39
CA ILE A 331 -12.34 -28.47 19.01
C ILE A 331 -12.93 -29.27 17.83
N VAL A 332 -12.23 -30.30 17.32
CA VAL A 332 -12.80 -31.24 16.35
C VAL A 332 -13.66 -32.25 17.12
N SER A 333 -14.97 -32.01 17.15
CA SER A 333 -15.98 -32.94 17.67
C SER A 333 -15.71 -34.38 17.21
N LYS A 334 -15.97 -35.37 18.07
CA LYS A 334 -15.91 -36.81 17.73
C LYS A 334 -16.64 -37.15 16.42
N CYS A 335 -17.71 -36.44 16.09
CA CYS A 335 -18.43 -36.63 14.83
C CYS A 335 -17.58 -36.25 13.61
N PHE A 336 -16.85 -35.14 13.65
CA PHE A 336 -15.98 -34.73 12.54
C PHE A 336 -14.82 -35.70 12.33
N LYS A 337 -14.27 -36.26 13.41
CA LYS A 337 -13.22 -37.27 13.30
C LYS A 337 -13.70 -38.53 12.58
N MET A 338 -14.90 -39.03 12.89
CA MET A 338 -15.47 -40.18 12.17
C MET A 338 -15.67 -39.89 10.67
N PHE A 339 -16.20 -38.71 10.32
CA PHE A 339 -16.34 -38.32 8.91
C PHE A 339 -14.99 -38.21 8.21
N TYR A 340 -14.01 -37.61 8.87
CA TYR A 340 -12.65 -37.46 8.35
C TYR A 340 -11.97 -38.81 8.14
N ASP A 341 -11.98 -39.69 9.14
CA ASP A 341 -11.41 -41.03 9.07
C ASP A 341 -12.08 -41.86 7.95
N THR A 342 -13.41 -41.70 7.77
CA THR A 342 -14.15 -42.36 6.68
C THR A 342 -13.77 -41.80 5.30
N LEU A 343 -13.58 -40.48 5.20
CA LEU A 343 -13.15 -39.82 3.96
C LEU A 343 -11.74 -40.25 3.58
N ILE A 344 -10.80 -40.25 4.53
CA ILE A 344 -9.42 -40.70 4.34
C ILE A 344 -9.40 -42.17 3.94
N ALA A 345 -10.13 -43.04 4.63
CA ALA A 345 -10.22 -44.45 4.25
C ALA A 345 -10.76 -44.64 2.82
N ARG A 346 -11.69 -43.79 2.37
CA ARG A 346 -12.19 -43.82 0.99
C ARG A 346 -11.16 -43.28 -0.01
N LEU A 347 -10.38 -42.26 0.35
CA LEU A 347 -9.32 -41.72 -0.49
C LEU A 347 -8.16 -42.72 -0.62
N ASP A 348 -7.75 -43.36 0.48
CA ASP A 348 -6.73 -44.42 0.49
C ASP A 348 -7.17 -45.62 -0.35
N ASP A 349 -8.46 -45.99 -0.28
CA ASP A 349 -9.06 -47.04 -1.10
C ASP A 349 -9.05 -46.67 -2.60
N LEU A 350 -9.37 -45.43 -2.96
CA LEU A 350 -9.30 -44.95 -4.35
C LEU A 350 -7.85 -44.91 -4.87
N ASP A 351 -6.91 -44.43 -4.05
CA ASP A 351 -5.48 -44.39 -4.39
C ASP A 351 -4.91 -45.79 -4.60
N SER A 352 -5.30 -46.74 -3.73
CA SER A 352 -4.91 -48.16 -3.85
C SER A 352 -5.38 -48.82 -5.15
N ARG A 353 -6.46 -48.32 -5.75
CA ARG A 353 -7.01 -48.79 -7.03
C ARG A 353 -6.48 -48.03 -8.24
N CYS A 354 -5.68 -46.97 -8.04
CA CYS A 354 -5.27 -46.04 -9.09
C CYS A 354 -6.45 -45.47 -9.89
N GLU A 355 -7.65 -45.45 -9.31
CA GLU A 355 -8.84 -44.86 -9.93
C GLU A 355 -8.82 -43.35 -9.68
N LYS A 356 -8.53 -42.57 -10.71
CA LYS A 356 -8.87 -41.15 -10.68
C LYS A 356 -10.39 -41.05 -10.65
N PRO A 357 -11.00 -40.32 -9.71
CA PRO A 357 -12.45 -40.18 -9.67
C PRO A 357 -12.89 -39.31 -10.85
N SER A 358 -13.06 -39.91 -12.03
CA SER A 358 -13.53 -39.24 -13.25
C SER A 358 -14.93 -38.66 -13.11
N ASN A 359 -15.66 -39.07 -12.07
CA ASN A 359 -17.04 -38.68 -11.79
C ASN A 359 -17.16 -37.75 -10.57
N MET A 360 -16.06 -37.23 -10.02
CA MET A 360 -16.11 -36.26 -8.92
C MET A 360 -15.79 -34.87 -9.46
N LEU A 361 -16.58 -33.89 -9.01
CA LEU A 361 -16.38 -32.47 -9.27
C LEU A 361 -15.84 -31.83 -7.99
N ASN A 362 -14.76 -31.08 -8.14
CA ASN A 362 -14.19 -30.30 -7.04
C ASN A 362 -14.73 -28.87 -7.10
N LEU A 363 -15.27 -28.42 -5.97
CA LEU A 363 -15.93 -27.11 -5.86
C LEU A 363 -15.14 -26.22 -4.89
N LEU A 364 -14.93 -24.96 -5.26
CA LEU A 364 -14.37 -23.94 -4.38
C LEU A 364 -15.36 -22.80 -4.18
N SER A 365 -15.68 -22.49 -2.92
CA SER A 365 -16.54 -21.38 -2.55
C SER A 365 -15.74 -20.37 -1.72
N LEU A 366 -15.69 -19.12 -2.19
CA LEU A 366 -14.97 -18.03 -1.54
C LEU A 366 -15.94 -16.96 -1.04
N ASP A 367 -16.05 -16.86 0.29
CA ASP A 367 -16.94 -15.93 0.97
C ASP A 367 -16.58 -14.45 0.70
N GLY A 368 -17.59 -13.59 0.81
CA GLY A 368 -17.40 -12.16 0.98
C GLY A 368 -16.82 -11.80 2.35
N GLY A 369 -16.58 -10.51 2.60
CA GLY A 369 -16.18 -10.08 3.95
C GLY A 369 -15.25 -8.88 4.06
N GLY A 370 -15.13 -8.05 3.03
CA GLY A 370 -14.25 -6.87 3.04
C GLY A 370 -12.82 -7.28 3.42
N ILE A 371 -12.12 -6.47 4.23
CA ILE A 371 -10.68 -6.65 4.57
C ILE A 371 -10.28 -8.04 5.10
N ARG A 372 -11.24 -8.86 5.55
CA ARG A 372 -11.01 -10.23 6.01
C ARG A 372 -10.67 -11.23 4.90
N GLY A 373 -10.80 -10.85 3.62
CA GLY A 373 -10.40 -11.70 2.48
C GLY A 373 -8.92 -12.13 2.50
N LEU A 374 -8.04 -11.42 3.21
CA LEU A 374 -6.67 -11.89 3.44
C LEU A 374 -6.62 -13.25 4.15
N VAL A 375 -7.59 -13.55 5.01
CA VAL A 375 -7.65 -14.83 5.73
C VAL A 375 -7.86 -15.98 4.75
N ILE A 376 -8.73 -15.81 3.74
CA ILE A 376 -8.96 -16.81 2.69
C ILE A 376 -7.65 -17.08 1.95
N LEU A 377 -6.93 -16.03 1.56
CA LEU A 377 -5.63 -16.17 0.89
C LEU A 377 -4.61 -16.90 1.78
N GLN A 378 -4.53 -16.57 3.07
CA GLN A 378 -3.62 -17.27 4.00
C GLN A 378 -3.96 -18.76 4.15
N ILE A 379 -5.25 -19.11 4.20
CA ILE A 379 -5.68 -20.51 4.27
C ILE A 379 -5.26 -21.25 3.00
N LEU A 380 -5.56 -20.70 1.82
CA LEU A 380 -5.21 -21.33 0.55
C LEU A 380 -3.70 -21.48 0.39
N MET A 381 -2.91 -20.49 0.80
CA MET A 381 -1.45 -20.54 0.75
C MET A 381 -0.87 -21.61 1.68
N ALA A 382 -1.43 -21.76 2.87
CA ALA A 382 -1.01 -22.81 3.79
C ALA A 382 -1.31 -24.22 3.23
N ILE A 383 -2.41 -24.36 2.47
CA ILE A 383 -2.72 -25.61 1.77
C ILE A 383 -1.72 -25.84 0.61
N GLU A 384 -1.43 -24.82 -0.20
CA GLU A 384 -0.41 -24.94 -1.28
C GLU A 384 0.98 -25.27 -0.73
N GLU A 385 1.36 -24.75 0.44
CA GLU A 385 2.64 -25.06 1.09
C GLU A 385 2.75 -26.55 1.48
N GLU A 386 1.65 -27.13 1.99
CA GLU A 386 1.60 -28.56 2.32
C GLU A 386 1.56 -29.45 1.06
N MET A 387 0.80 -29.04 0.05
CA MET A 387 0.68 -29.77 -1.22
C MET A 387 1.95 -29.66 -2.09
N LYS A 388 2.73 -28.58 -1.91
CA LYS A 388 3.91 -28.21 -2.74
C LYS A 388 3.57 -27.97 -4.21
N GLU A 389 2.32 -27.66 -4.51
CA GLU A 389 1.80 -27.39 -5.85
C GLU A 389 0.58 -26.46 -5.75
N PRO A 390 0.21 -25.75 -6.83
CA PRO A 390 -0.91 -24.82 -6.79
C PRO A 390 -2.24 -25.56 -6.57
N ILE A 391 -3.07 -25.05 -5.65
CA ILE A 391 -4.34 -25.68 -5.27
C ILE A 391 -5.44 -25.35 -6.28
N PHE A 392 -5.39 -24.17 -6.87
CA PHE A 392 -6.49 -23.66 -7.69
C PHE A 392 -6.85 -24.53 -8.92
N PRO A 393 -5.88 -25.13 -9.66
CA PRO A 393 -6.18 -26.02 -10.79
C PRO A 393 -7.01 -27.25 -10.44
N TYR A 394 -7.08 -27.64 -9.16
CA TYR A 394 -7.85 -28.80 -8.71
C TYR A 394 -9.36 -28.56 -8.68
N PHE A 395 -9.83 -27.31 -8.81
CA PHE A 395 -11.26 -26.99 -8.73
C PHE A 395 -11.87 -26.79 -10.11
N ASP A 396 -12.95 -27.52 -10.38
CA ASP A 396 -13.70 -27.46 -11.64
C ASP A 396 -14.69 -26.28 -11.67
N TRP A 397 -15.22 -25.94 -10.50
CA TRP A 397 -16.16 -24.86 -10.30
C TRP A 397 -15.76 -23.99 -9.13
N VAL A 398 -15.85 -22.68 -9.34
CA VAL A 398 -15.48 -21.69 -8.36
C VAL A 398 -16.59 -20.65 -8.24
N ALA A 399 -17.09 -20.43 -7.02
CA ALA A 399 -17.98 -19.33 -6.71
C ALA A 399 -17.30 -18.32 -5.79
N GLY A 400 -17.58 -17.05 -6.00
CA GLY A 400 -17.08 -15.98 -5.16
C GLY A 400 -18.10 -14.88 -4.93
N THR A 401 -18.08 -14.32 -3.72
CA THR A 401 -18.88 -13.13 -3.38
C THR A 401 -17.97 -11.98 -2.99
N SER A 402 -18.23 -10.78 -3.50
CA SER A 402 -17.52 -9.55 -3.14
C SER A 402 -15.99 -9.73 -3.23
N THR A 403 -15.24 -9.65 -2.12
CA THR A 403 -13.80 -9.94 -2.10
C THR A 403 -13.44 -11.35 -2.59
N GLY A 404 -14.22 -12.37 -2.24
CA GLY A 404 -13.99 -13.74 -2.69
C GLY A 404 -14.08 -13.87 -4.21
N ALA A 405 -14.95 -13.09 -4.85
CA ALA A 405 -15.03 -13.03 -6.31
C ALA A 405 -13.77 -12.45 -6.95
N LEU A 406 -13.19 -11.39 -6.35
CA LEU A 406 -11.93 -10.81 -6.82
C LEU A 406 -10.79 -11.84 -6.80
N ILE A 407 -10.70 -12.62 -5.71
CA ILE A 407 -9.71 -13.69 -5.55
C ILE A 407 -9.96 -14.80 -6.57
N ALA A 408 -11.19 -15.31 -6.66
CA ALA A 408 -11.58 -16.38 -7.59
C ALA A 408 -11.26 -16.01 -9.04
N THR A 409 -11.60 -14.78 -9.44
CA THR A 409 -11.37 -14.26 -10.80
C THR A 409 -9.89 -14.10 -11.09
N ALA A 410 -9.13 -13.53 -10.15
CA ALA A 410 -7.69 -13.36 -10.30
C ALA A 410 -6.98 -14.71 -10.48
N LEU A 411 -7.34 -15.71 -9.68
CA LEU A 411 -6.80 -17.06 -9.79
C LEU A 411 -7.21 -17.75 -11.10
N ALA A 412 -8.47 -17.56 -11.54
CA ALA A 412 -8.94 -18.07 -12.83
C ALA A 412 -8.22 -17.46 -14.05
N GLN A 413 -7.67 -16.25 -13.91
CA GLN A 413 -6.81 -15.63 -14.92
C GLN A 413 -5.35 -16.09 -14.85
N GLY A 414 -5.01 -17.04 -13.98
CA GLY A 414 -3.66 -17.59 -13.82
C GLY A 414 -2.74 -16.76 -12.91
N LYS A 415 -3.28 -15.83 -12.12
CA LYS A 415 -2.48 -15.14 -11.09
C LYS A 415 -2.20 -16.08 -9.91
N THR A 416 -1.08 -15.89 -9.23
CA THR A 416 -0.73 -16.67 -8.03
C THR A 416 -1.48 -16.16 -6.80
N LEU A 417 -1.57 -16.96 -5.72
CA LEU A 417 -2.11 -16.49 -4.44
C LEU A 417 -1.34 -15.28 -3.89
N ARG A 418 -0.04 -15.18 -4.18
CA ARG A 418 0.79 -14.03 -3.83
C ARG A 418 0.38 -12.78 -4.59
N ASP A 419 0.18 -12.88 -5.90
CA ASP A 419 -0.32 -11.76 -6.71
C ASP A 419 -1.67 -11.28 -6.19
N CYS A 420 -2.57 -12.22 -5.84
CA CYS A 420 -3.85 -11.90 -5.22
C CYS A 420 -3.68 -11.18 -3.87
N GLN A 421 -2.73 -11.60 -3.03
CA GLN A 421 -2.39 -10.93 -1.78
C GLN A 421 -1.92 -9.48 -2.01
N HIS A 422 -1.02 -9.27 -2.98
CA HIS A 422 -0.51 -7.94 -3.33
C HIS A 422 -1.61 -7.02 -3.89
N ILE A 423 -2.44 -7.52 -4.81
CA ILE A 423 -3.62 -6.82 -5.32
C ILE A 423 -4.54 -6.42 -4.16
N TYR A 424 -4.78 -7.33 -3.23
CA TYR A 424 -5.69 -7.07 -2.12
C TYR A 424 -5.17 -6.03 -1.12
N LEU A 425 -3.86 -6.03 -0.86
CA LEU A 425 -3.24 -5.00 -0.02
C LEU A 425 -3.33 -3.61 -0.66
N ARG A 426 -3.12 -3.51 -1.99
CA ARG A 426 -3.33 -2.27 -2.75
C ARG A 426 -4.79 -1.83 -2.74
N PHE A 427 -5.72 -2.77 -2.92
CA PHE A 427 -7.16 -2.52 -2.84
C PHE A 427 -7.55 -1.85 -1.52
N LYS A 428 -7.05 -2.39 -0.40
CA LYS A 428 -7.33 -1.82 0.92
C LYS A 428 -6.92 -0.35 1.02
N ASP A 429 -5.73 -0.04 0.52
CA ASP A 429 -5.10 1.26 0.70
C ASP A 429 -5.62 2.32 -0.27
N LEU A 430 -5.98 1.95 -1.50
CA LEU A 430 -6.51 2.88 -2.49
C LEU A 430 -7.99 3.20 -2.28
N ILE A 431 -8.77 2.24 -1.79
CA ILE A 431 -10.24 2.35 -1.74
C ILE A 431 -10.75 2.84 -0.39
N PHE A 432 -10.11 2.45 0.72
CA PHE A 432 -10.62 2.73 2.07
C PHE A 432 -9.87 3.87 2.80
N ASP A 433 -9.15 4.74 2.08
CA ASP A 433 -8.39 5.87 2.68
C ASP A 433 -9.28 7.05 3.11
N GLY A 434 -10.58 7.04 2.79
CA GLY A 434 -11.52 8.11 3.11
C GLY A 434 -12.23 7.92 4.46
N TRP A 435 -12.26 8.96 5.30
CA TRP A 435 -13.11 9.00 6.51
C TRP A 435 -14.59 9.21 6.21
N THR A 436 -14.92 9.58 4.97
CA THR A 436 -16.28 9.90 4.51
C THR A 436 -16.79 8.85 3.55
N ARG A 437 -17.95 8.27 3.88
CA ARG A 437 -18.72 7.38 3.01
C ARG A 437 -19.84 8.16 2.32
N PRO A 438 -20.24 7.82 1.09
CA PRO A 438 -19.75 6.70 0.27
C PRO A 438 -18.34 6.97 -0.31
N TYR A 439 -17.60 5.89 -0.57
CA TYR A 439 -16.29 5.97 -1.21
C TYR A 439 -16.41 6.24 -2.72
N ASN A 440 -15.31 6.71 -3.32
CA ASN A 440 -15.28 7.07 -4.72
C ASN A 440 -15.35 5.83 -5.63
N SER A 441 -16.51 5.62 -6.25
CA SER A 441 -16.78 4.51 -7.18
C SER A 441 -15.87 4.51 -8.41
N ALA A 442 -15.40 5.67 -8.87
CA ALA A 442 -14.52 5.77 -10.04
C ALA A 442 -13.13 5.20 -9.74
N VAL A 443 -12.61 5.43 -8.51
CA VAL A 443 -11.33 4.85 -8.08
C VAL A 443 -11.43 3.34 -7.99
N LEU A 444 -12.56 2.82 -7.48
CA LEU A 444 -12.82 1.38 -7.43
C LEU A 444 -12.88 0.76 -8.83
N GLU A 445 -13.54 1.42 -9.78
CA GLU A 445 -13.58 0.97 -11.18
C GLU A 445 -12.20 0.96 -11.83
N MET A 446 -11.44 2.05 -11.71
CA MET A 446 -10.07 2.14 -12.23
C MET A 446 -9.18 1.04 -11.66
N PHE A 447 -9.30 0.78 -10.35
CA PHE A 447 -8.56 -0.29 -9.69
C PHE A 447 -8.92 -1.67 -10.27
N MET A 448 -10.21 -1.98 -10.46
CA MET A 448 -10.62 -3.28 -11.02
C MET A 448 -10.08 -3.48 -12.45
N LYS A 449 -10.12 -2.41 -13.27
CA LYS A 449 -9.55 -2.43 -14.62
C LYS A 449 -8.05 -2.66 -14.61
N GLU A 450 -7.30 -2.00 -13.72
CA GLU A 450 -5.86 -2.21 -13.60
C GLU A 450 -5.52 -3.61 -13.07
N ALA A 451 -6.23 -4.08 -12.04
CA ALA A 451 -5.91 -5.32 -11.34
C ALA A 451 -6.28 -6.57 -12.15
N ILE A 452 -7.39 -6.55 -12.89
CA ILE A 452 -7.99 -7.72 -13.54
C ILE A 452 -8.00 -7.60 -15.07
N GLY A 453 -8.01 -6.37 -15.61
CA GLY A 453 -8.07 -6.10 -17.03
C GLY A 453 -9.49 -5.86 -17.56
N GLU A 454 -9.58 -5.49 -18.84
CA GLU A 454 -10.84 -5.13 -19.51
C GLU A 454 -11.48 -6.28 -20.29
N LYS A 455 -10.95 -7.49 -20.12
CA LYS A 455 -11.44 -8.73 -20.74
C LYS A 455 -12.83 -9.11 -20.26
N ASN A 456 -13.55 -9.83 -21.10
CA ASN A 456 -14.90 -10.30 -20.82
C ASN A 456 -14.87 -11.59 -20.00
N LEU A 457 -16.01 -11.98 -19.42
CA LEU A 457 -16.07 -13.20 -18.61
C LEU A 457 -15.82 -14.46 -19.44
N ASP A 458 -16.20 -14.46 -20.72
CA ASP A 458 -16.00 -15.58 -21.65
C ASP A 458 -14.53 -15.87 -21.97
N ASP A 459 -13.62 -14.91 -21.75
CA ASP A 459 -12.18 -15.11 -21.90
C ASP A 459 -11.64 -16.13 -20.89
N ILE A 460 -12.32 -16.32 -19.76
CA ILE A 460 -12.00 -17.34 -18.76
C ILE A 460 -12.68 -18.64 -19.20
N LYS A 461 -11.94 -19.57 -19.80
CA LYS A 461 -12.51 -20.85 -20.27
C LYS A 461 -12.64 -21.92 -19.16
N TYR A 462 -11.77 -21.86 -18.16
CA TYR A 462 -11.74 -22.79 -17.04
C TYR A 462 -11.12 -22.08 -15.82
N PRO A 463 -11.58 -22.33 -14.59
CA PRO A 463 -12.73 -23.16 -14.20
C PRO A 463 -14.07 -22.49 -14.52
N ARG A 464 -15.20 -23.19 -14.28
CA ARG A 464 -16.52 -22.56 -14.33
C ARG A 464 -16.65 -21.59 -13.15
N LEU A 465 -16.75 -20.31 -13.45
CA LEU A 465 -16.74 -19.21 -12.51
C LEU A 465 -18.14 -18.64 -12.33
N MET A 466 -18.53 -18.44 -11.07
CA MET A 466 -19.83 -17.91 -10.66
C MET A 466 -19.63 -16.75 -9.68
N ILE A 467 -20.12 -15.56 -10.02
CA ILE A 467 -19.98 -14.35 -9.20
C ILE A 467 -21.36 -13.87 -8.78
N SER A 468 -21.61 -13.77 -7.48
CA SER A 468 -22.90 -13.36 -6.93
C SER A 468 -23.11 -11.83 -7.00
N THR A 469 -24.32 -11.38 -7.32
CA THR A 469 -24.75 -9.98 -7.20
C THR A 469 -26.24 -9.90 -6.92
N VAL A 470 -26.71 -8.79 -6.37
CA VAL A 470 -28.13 -8.60 -6.09
C VAL A 470 -28.69 -7.50 -6.98
N ARG A 471 -29.81 -7.81 -7.64
CA ARG A 471 -30.65 -6.87 -8.36
C ARG A 471 -31.62 -6.19 -7.41
N ALA A 472 -31.42 -4.89 -7.26
CA ALA A 472 -32.16 -4.00 -6.39
C ALA A 472 -33.30 -3.25 -7.11
N ASP A 473 -33.45 -3.46 -8.42
CA ASP A 473 -34.51 -2.86 -9.24
C ASP A 473 -35.88 -3.57 -9.11
N PHE A 474 -35.95 -4.65 -8.32
CA PHE A 474 -37.18 -5.38 -8.00
C PHE A 474 -37.43 -5.46 -6.50
N PHE A 475 -38.70 -5.64 -6.13
CA PHE A 475 -39.12 -6.01 -4.77
C PHE A 475 -39.95 -7.30 -4.79
N PRO A 476 -39.55 -8.37 -4.06
CA PRO A 476 -38.31 -8.49 -3.30
C PRO A 476 -37.07 -8.46 -4.22
N VAL A 477 -35.93 -8.04 -3.68
CA VAL A 477 -34.66 -8.03 -4.40
C VAL A 477 -34.29 -9.45 -4.87
N LYS A 478 -33.62 -9.56 -6.02
CA LYS A 478 -33.30 -10.87 -6.64
C LYS A 478 -31.80 -11.13 -6.66
N LEU A 479 -31.40 -12.34 -6.30
CA LEU A 479 -30.04 -12.81 -6.48
C LEU A 479 -29.80 -13.14 -7.97
N GLU A 480 -28.71 -12.64 -8.52
CA GLU A 480 -28.26 -12.91 -9.88
C GLU A 480 -26.80 -13.36 -9.85
N PHE A 481 -26.43 -14.22 -10.79
CA PHE A 481 -25.05 -14.69 -10.91
C PHE A 481 -24.48 -14.34 -12.27
N MET A 482 -23.31 -13.72 -12.26
CA MET A 482 -22.50 -13.45 -13.44
C MET A 482 -21.57 -14.64 -13.64
N ARG A 483 -21.65 -15.26 -14.82
CA ARG A 483 -21.04 -16.56 -15.12
C ARG A 483 -20.16 -16.45 -16.36
N ASN A 484 -19.13 -17.29 -16.45
CA ASN A 484 -18.35 -17.47 -17.68
C ASN A 484 -18.87 -18.62 -18.57
N TYR A 485 -19.97 -19.27 -18.19
CA TYR A 485 -20.59 -20.38 -18.92
C TYR A 485 -22.09 -20.17 -19.08
N ARG A 486 -22.65 -20.89 -20.06
CA ARG A 486 -24.09 -21.01 -20.31
C ARG A 486 -24.54 -22.45 -20.20
N LEU A 487 -25.85 -22.65 -20.05
CA LEU A 487 -26.45 -23.96 -20.18
C LEU A 487 -26.52 -24.35 -21.66
N PRO A 488 -26.41 -25.65 -22.01
CA PRO A 488 -26.57 -26.13 -23.38
C PRO A 488 -28.04 -26.13 -23.81
N LEU A 489 -28.71 -24.99 -23.66
CA LEU A 489 -30.10 -24.72 -23.98
C LEU A 489 -30.18 -23.61 -25.04
N SER A 490 -31.37 -23.35 -25.57
CA SER A 490 -31.59 -22.21 -26.46
C SER A 490 -31.32 -20.86 -25.77
N GLU A 491 -31.12 -19.80 -26.55
CA GLU A 491 -30.92 -18.44 -26.01
C GLU A 491 -32.13 -17.95 -25.21
N ASP A 492 -33.35 -18.29 -25.65
CA ASP A 492 -34.59 -17.91 -24.97
C ASP A 492 -34.73 -18.61 -23.61
N GLU A 493 -34.36 -19.89 -23.53
CA GLU A 493 -34.36 -20.66 -22.28
C GLU A 493 -33.29 -20.19 -21.31
N ASN A 494 -32.06 -19.94 -21.80
CA ASN A 494 -31.00 -19.35 -20.99
C ASN A 494 -31.43 -17.98 -20.43
N SER A 495 -32.05 -17.13 -21.26
CA SER A 495 -32.56 -15.82 -20.85
C SER A 495 -33.66 -15.93 -19.78
N ALA A 496 -34.58 -16.89 -19.93
CA ALA A 496 -35.64 -17.16 -18.96
C ALA A 496 -35.09 -17.64 -17.60
N LEU A 497 -33.98 -18.39 -17.62
CA LEU A 497 -33.28 -18.89 -16.43
C LEU A 497 -32.27 -17.88 -15.84
N GLY A 498 -32.09 -16.71 -16.47
CA GLY A 498 -31.16 -15.68 -16.02
C GLY A 498 -29.68 -15.97 -16.34
N PHE A 499 -29.41 -16.75 -17.37
CA PHE A 499 -28.07 -16.97 -17.93
C PHE A 499 -27.79 -15.95 -19.05
N THR A 500 -27.14 -14.85 -18.67
CA THR A 500 -26.72 -13.78 -19.58
C THR A 500 -25.55 -14.22 -20.45
N ASP A 501 -25.28 -13.50 -21.56
CA ASP A 501 -24.12 -13.77 -22.40
C ASP A 501 -22.82 -13.38 -21.70
N PRO A 502 -21.89 -14.32 -21.45
CA PRO A 502 -20.61 -13.99 -20.83
C PRO A 502 -19.75 -13.05 -21.68
N SER A 503 -19.97 -12.96 -22.99
CA SER A 503 -19.27 -12.05 -23.90
C SER A 503 -19.73 -10.60 -23.81
N GLU A 504 -20.90 -10.34 -23.22
CA GLU A 504 -21.45 -8.99 -23.05
C GLU A 504 -20.99 -8.31 -21.74
N ILE A 505 -20.43 -9.08 -20.81
CA ILE A 505 -20.11 -8.60 -19.46
C ILE A 505 -18.59 -8.53 -19.28
N PRO A 506 -18.01 -7.31 -19.21
CA PRO A 506 -16.63 -7.13 -18.81
C PRO A 506 -16.40 -7.65 -17.40
N THR A 507 -15.30 -8.37 -17.19
CA THR A 507 -14.98 -9.01 -15.92
C THR A 507 -14.85 -7.98 -14.79
N TRP A 508 -14.20 -6.84 -15.04
CA TRP A 508 -14.10 -5.75 -14.07
C TRP A 508 -15.47 -5.20 -13.65
N LYS A 509 -16.45 -5.20 -14.57
CA LYS A 509 -17.81 -4.72 -14.30
C LYS A 509 -18.57 -5.73 -13.45
N ALA A 510 -18.39 -7.02 -13.70
CA ALA A 510 -18.94 -8.08 -12.86
C ALA A 510 -18.42 -7.99 -11.41
N LEU A 511 -17.11 -7.78 -11.26
CA LEU A 511 -16.48 -7.55 -9.96
C LEU A 511 -16.99 -6.27 -9.28
N ARG A 512 -17.20 -5.20 -10.04
CA ARG A 512 -17.75 -3.95 -9.50
C ARG A 512 -19.18 -4.13 -8.97
N ARG A 513 -20.01 -4.94 -9.64
CA ARG A 513 -21.38 -5.27 -9.22
C ARG A 513 -21.40 -6.08 -7.93
N THR A 514 -20.58 -7.13 -7.82
CA THR A 514 -20.51 -7.95 -6.61
C THR A 514 -19.91 -7.23 -5.41
N SER A 515 -19.03 -6.24 -5.61
CA SER A 515 -18.41 -5.45 -4.52
C SER A 515 -19.13 -4.14 -4.19
N ALA A 516 -20.33 -3.90 -4.73
CA ALA A 516 -21.11 -2.68 -4.50
C ALA A 516 -21.84 -2.69 -3.14
N ALA A 517 -21.09 -2.79 -2.05
CA ALA A 517 -21.64 -2.93 -0.70
C ALA A 517 -22.47 -1.69 -0.34
N PRO A 518 -23.77 -1.84 0.00
CA PRO A 518 -24.58 -0.72 0.47
C PRO A 518 -23.91 -0.03 1.65
N MET A 519 -24.08 1.29 1.78
CA MET A 519 -23.37 2.17 2.73
C MET A 519 -21.93 2.52 2.38
N PHE A 520 -21.26 1.74 1.54
CA PHE A 520 -19.85 1.97 1.16
C PHE A 520 -19.72 2.48 -0.26
N PHE A 521 -20.49 1.92 -1.19
CA PHE A 521 -20.41 2.25 -2.61
C PHE A 521 -21.80 2.50 -3.19
N SER A 522 -21.85 3.32 -4.23
CA SER A 522 -23.07 3.48 -5.03
C SER A 522 -23.38 2.19 -5.81
N PRO A 523 -24.67 1.92 -6.08
CA PRO A 523 -25.10 0.86 -6.99
C PRO A 523 -24.47 1.00 -8.37
N VAL A 524 -24.36 -0.13 -9.08
CA VAL A 524 -23.84 -0.18 -10.44
C VAL A 524 -25.00 -0.25 -11.42
N ASP A 525 -24.94 0.55 -12.48
CA ASP A 525 -26.01 0.68 -13.49
C ASP A 525 -27.38 1.04 -12.86
N ASP A 526 -27.40 1.66 -11.67
CA ASP A 526 -28.59 1.92 -10.84
C ASP A 526 -29.46 0.68 -10.54
N LYS A 527 -28.88 -0.52 -10.67
CA LYS A 527 -29.59 -1.80 -10.57
C LYS A 527 -28.92 -2.81 -9.64
N TYR A 528 -27.59 -2.85 -9.63
CA TYR A 528 -26.83 -3.92 -8.99
C TYR A 528 -26.14 -3.46 -7.71
N ILE A 529 -26.24 -4.29 -6.67
CA ILE A 529 -25.60 -4.13 -5.36
C ILE A 529 -24.88 -5.42 -4.94
N ASP A 530 -24.08 -5.35 -3.86
CA ASP A 530 -23.22 -6.46 -3.40
C ASP A 530 -23.96 -7.78 -3.23
N GLY A 531 -23.34 -8.86 -3.72
CA GLY A 531 -23.86 -10.22 -3.61
C GLY A 531 -24.04 -10.66 -2.16
N GLY A 532 -23.24 -10.12 -1.24
CA GLY A 532 -23.23 -10.41 0.18
C GLY A 532 -24.48 -9.98 0.95
N ILE A 533 -25.41 -9.28 0.32
CA ILE A 533 -26.73 -8.99 0.91
C ILE A 533 -27.57 -10.28 0.99
N ILE A 534 -27.46 -11.16 0.00
CA ILE A 534 -28.18 -12.44 -0.06
C ILE A 534 -27.19 -13.60 0.07
N ALA A 535 -26.24 -13.70 -0.85
CA ALA A 535 -25.31 -14.82 -0.99
C ALA A 535 -23.91 -14.45 -0.51
N ASN A 536 -23.75 -14.12 0.79
CA ASN A 536 -22.43 -13.80 1.36
C ASN A 536 -21.45 -14.98 1.31
N ASN A 537 -21.97 -16.18 1.55
CA ASN A 537 -21.26 -17.44 1.38
C ASN A 537 -21.96 -18.20 0.23
N PRO A 538 -21.35 -18.29 -0.96
CA PRO A 538 -22.01 -18.85 -2.13
C PRO A 538 -21.99 -20.40 -2.17
N THR A 539 -21.71 -21.08 -1.05
CA THR A 539 -21.56 -22.55 -1.05
C THR A 539 -22.86 -23.27 -1.42
N LEU A 540 -23.98 -22.87 -0.82
CA LEU A 540 -25.28 -23.48 -1.12
C LEU A 540 -25.71 -23.17 -2.56
N ASP A 541 -25.46 -21.94 -3.02
CA ASP A 541 -25.76 -21.51 -4.38
C ASP A 541 -24.92 -22.29 -5.41
N LEU A 542 -23.63 -22.49 -5.14
CA LEU A 542 -22.72 -23.27 -5.98
C LEU A 542 -23.15 -24.74 -6.08
N LEU A 543 -23.57 -25.34 -4.96
CA LEU A 543 -24.10 -26.71 -4.95
C LEU A 543 -25.40 -26.83 -5.75
N ALA A 544 -26.30 -25.85 -5.64
CA ALA A 544 -27.55 -25.83 -6.41
C ALA A 544 -27.30 -25.64 -7.91
N GLU A 545 -26.40 -24.73 -8.26
CA GLU A 545 -26.02 -24.39 -9.63
C GLU A 545 -25.35 -25.58 -10.33
N THR A 546 -24.42 -26.26 -9.65
CA THR A 546 -23.76 -27.47 -10.18
C THR A 546 -24.75 -28.61 -10.39
N GLN A 547 -25.69 -28.80 -9.48
CA GLN A 547 -26.76 -29.78 -9.63
C GLN A 547 -27.67 -29.45 -10.82
N LEU A 548 -28.04 -28.18 -11.00
CA LEU A 548 -28.84 -27.72 -12.14
C LEU A 548 -28.13 -28.01 -13.47
N TYR A 549 -26.86 -27.64 -13.57
CA TYR A 549 -26.04 -27.86 -14.77
C TYR A 549 -25.92 -29.34 -15.13
N ASN A 550 -25.60 -30.18 -14.13
CA ASN A 550 -25.48 -31.62 -14.34
C ASN A 550 -26.82 -32.27 -14.69
N GLY A 551 -27.91 -31.83 -14.06
CA GLY A 551 -29.26 -32.28 -14.39
C GLY A 551 -29.57 -32.05 -15.86
N ILE A 552 -29.39 -30.82 -16.34
CA ILE A 552 -29.66 -30.44 -17.74
C ILE A 552 -28.79 -31.24 -18.72
N ASN A 553 -27.49 -31.40 -18.43
CA ASN A 553 -26.62 -32.24 -19.27
C ASN A 553 -27.08 -33.70 -19.32
N THR A 554 -27.57 -34.24 -18.21
CA THR A 554 -28.07 -35.62 -18.14
C THR A 554 -29.39 -35.79 -18.89
N TYR A 555 -30.21 -34.73 -19.00
CA TYR A 555 -31.46 -34.77 -19.77
C TYR A 555 -31.25 -34.61 -21.28
N LEU A 556 -30.15 -34.01 -21.73
CA LEU A 556 -29.86 -33.70 -23.13
C LEU A 556 -28.92 -34.71 -23.82
N VAL A 557 -28.15 -35.48 -23.05
CA VAL A 557 -27.35 -36.64 -23.49
C VAL A 557 -28.20 -37.89 -23.42
#